data_AF-E3NI56-F1
#
_entry.id   AF-E3NI56-F1
#
_cell.length_a   1.000
_cell.length_b   1.000
_cell.length_c   1.000
_cell.angle_alpha   90.00
_cell.angle_beta   90.00
_cell.angle_gamma   90.00
#
_symmetry.space_group_name_H-M   'P 1'
#
loop_
_entity.id
_entity.type
_entity.pdbx_description
1 polymer ?
#
loop_
_entity_poly.entity_id
_entity_poly.type
_entity_poly.pdbx_seq_one_letter_code
_entity_poly.pdbx_strand_id
1 'polypeptide(L)'
;MHTMQARPIAPLRVLLSDNITHLFFFIFALFQRFSDRFFSFFTDCFAEMASLAKNLKNLTPNVRKVAVTWDKAERIRRNEEIFKNPDSVVHRLPEHYKKRYWEMILSNKSPVHYKPPTSRAAYDSFKNVELELEDNPIVGIRTPEGDQGLWGGERVVKGWIESAPYTKKKILPRYWVPKLFFPTLKTAVLYSEVLDKYIKVTVTERAMRLIDEHFGLDYYILQSQEIDLDSKFANSLKREILLTLATESYYEGDDEKKAYIRQKYAEFVIPEAEAEWIGLDLNEAARKQQDIEDSTAPVPLKYSLEQSLLARLRDGTDDVSMEMENPEAPIRTESKFGDKLFGKYLNPIGKKLRSATQ
;
A
#
# COMPACT_ATOMS: atom_id res chain seq x y z
N MET A 1 -25.83 46.65 71.22
CA MET A 1 -26.65 46.49 72.43
C MET A 1 -27.63 45.33 72.22
N HIS A 2 -27.62 44.39 73.16
CA HIS A 2 -28.52 43.24 73.34
C HIS A 2 -28.61 42.14 72.28
N THR A 3 -27.77 41.13 72.54
CA THR A 3 -28.04 39.69 72.42
C THR A 3 -29.38 39.26 73.05
N MET A 4 -30.11 38.34 72.42
CA MET A 4 -30.91 37.33 73.14
C MET A 4 -30.98 36.00 72.38
N GLN A 5 -30.89 34.94 73.17
CA GLN A 5 -30.70 33.54 72.81
C GLN A 5 -32.01 32.81 72.48
N ALA A 6 -31.85 31.67 71.80
CA ALA A 6 -32.87 30.72 71.36
C ALA A 6 -33.57 29.94 72.48
N ARG A 7 -34.75 29.35 72.17
CA ARG A 7 -35.13 27.95 72.48
C ARG A 7 -36.35 27.46 71.65
N PRO A 8 -36.52 26.13 71.46
CA PRO A 8 -37.21 25.53 70.32
C PRO A 8 -38.65 25.05 70.62
N ILE A 9 -39.44 24.83 69.56
CA ILE A 9 -40.78 24.23 69.62
C ILE A 9 -40.77 22.87 68.90
N ALA A 10 -41.31 21.85 69.57
CA ALA A 10 -41.40 20.46 69.14
C ALA A 10 -42.40 20.22 67.98
N PRO A 11 -42.23 19.16 67.16
CA PRO A 11 -43.20 18.82 66.12
C PRO A 11 -44.31 17.89 66.63
N LEU A 12 -45.56 18.22 66.27
CA LEU A 12 -46.74 17.38 66.42
C LEU A 12 -46.65 16.14 65.50
N ARG A 13 -46.88 14.95 66.08
CA ARG A 13 -47.26 13.73 65.37
C ARG A 13 -48.65 13.89 64.74
N VAL A 14 -48.76 13.60 63.45
CA VAL A 14 -50.04 13.29 62.79
C VAL A 14 -49.95 11.88 62.22
N LEU A 15 -50.82 11.02 62.74
CA LEU A 15 -51.08 9.65 62.29
C LEU A 15 -51.96 9.70 61.03
N LEU A 16 -51.52 9.14 59.90
CA LEU A 16 -52.38 8.84 58.75
C LEU A 16 -51.81 7.64 57.94
N SER A 17 -52.41 6.47 58.19
CA SER A 17 -52.58 5.26 57.37
C SER A 17 -51.58 4.93 56.23
N ASP A 18 -50.78 3.87 56.44
CA ASP A 18 -49.79 3.30 55.52
C ASP A 18 -50.31 2.31 54.45
N ASN A 19 -51.63 2.20 54.20
CA ASN A 19 -52.16 1.10 53.38
C ASN A 19 -52.60 1.44 51.94
N ILE A 20 -52.40 2.66 51.45
CA ILE A 20 -52.89 3.07 50.11
C ILE A 20 -51.75 3.33 49.11
N THR A 21 -50.54 3.64 49.58
CA THR A 21 -49.38 3.94 48.72
C THR A 21 -48.73 2.69 48.12
N HIS A 22 -48.77 1.55 48.82
CA HIS A 22 -48.18 0.29 48.33
C HIS A 22 -48.97 -0.34 47.18
N LEU A 23 -50.31 -0.19 47.15
CA LEU A 23 -51.14 -0.76 46.10
C LEU A 23 -51.01 0.01 44.77
N PHE A 24 -50.82 1.33 44.84
CA PHE A 24 -50.59 2.16 43.66
C PHE A 24 -49.21 1.92 43.02
N PHE A 25 -48.15 1.73 43.83
CA PHE A 25 -46.83 1.41 43.30
C PHE A 25 -46.76 0.03 42.64
N PHE A 26 -47.49 -0.97 43.16
CA PHE A 26 -47.52 -2.31 42.58
C PHE A 26 -48.27 -2.37 41.25
N ILE A 27 -49.38 -1.63 41.12
CA ILE A 27 -50.17 -1.58 39.88
C ILE A 27 -49.43 -0.78 38.80
N PHE A 28 -48.75 0.32 39.14
CA PHE A 28 -47.96 1.10 38.18
C PHE A 28 -46.74 0.31 37.68
N ALA A 29 -46.04 -0.42 38.56
CA ALA A 29 -44.91 -1.28 38.18
C ALA A 29 -45.32 -2.48 37.29
N LEU A 30 -46.52 -3.03 37.49
CA LEU A 30 -47.06 -4.10 36.63
C LEU A 30 -47.47 -3.57 35.25
N PHE A 31 -48.04 -2.36 35.19
CA PHE A 31 -48.46 -1.75 33.92
C PHE A 31 -47.25 -1.32 33.05
N GLN A 32 -46.17 -0.83 33.68
CA GLN A 32 -44.94 -0.44 32.98
C GLN A 32 -44.17 -1.66 32.46
N ARG A 33 -44.14 -2.76 33.21
CA ARG A 33 -43.50 -4.02 32.78
C ARG A 33 -44.28 -4.76 31.67
N PHE A 34 -45.59 -4.55 31.59
CA PHE A 34 -46.43 -5.12 30.53
C PHE A 34 -46.31 -4.32 29.23
N SER A 35 -46.24 -2.98 29.33
CA SER A 35 -45.96 -2.08 28.21
C SER A 35 -44.60 -2.34 27.58
N ASP A 36 -43.53 -2.42 28.39
CA ASP A 36 -42.16 -2.56 27.87
C ASP A 36 -41.91 -3.94 27.22
N ARG A 37 -42.56 -5.00 27.71
CA ARG A 37 -42.49 -6.33 27.08
C ARG A 37 -43.32 -6.45 25.81
N PHE A 38 -44.48 -5.81 25.74
CA PHE A 38 -45.30 -5.84 24.52
C PHE A 38 -44.71 -4.96 23.42
N PHE A 39 -44.11 -3.82 23.79
CA PHE A 39 -43.44 -2.95 22.84
C PHE A 39 -42.12 -3.55 22.34
N SER A 40 -41.33 -4.21 23.21
CA SER A 40 -40.12 -4.92 22.77
C SER A 40 -40.44 -6.10 21.86
N PHE A 41 -41.47 -6.91 22.17
CA PHE A 41 -41.85 -8.06 21.34
C PHE A 41 -42.30 -7.66 19.92
N PHE A 42 -43.00 -6.53 19.78
CA PHE A 42 -43.49 -6.07 18.48
C PHE A 42 -42.45 -5.28 17.68
N THR A 43 -41.52 -4.56 18.33
CA THR A 43 -40.39 -3.93 17.64
C THR A 43 -39.32 -4.94 17.24
N ASP A 44 -39.14 -6.02 18.01
CA ASP A 44 -38.18 -7.08 17.70
C ASP A 44 -38.68 -7.97 16.55
N CYS A 45 -39.98 -8.27 16.46
CA CYS A 45 -40.53 -9.12 15.38
C CYS A 45 -40.45 -8.52 13.95
N PHE A 46 -40.39 -7.18 13.80
CA PHE A 46 -40.36 -6.55 12.46
C PHE A 46 -38.97 -6.08 12.01
N ALA A 47 -37.99 -6.01 12.91
CA ALA A 47 -36.60 -5.63 12.59
C ALA A 47 -35.70 -6.84 12.26
N GLU A 48 -36.22 -8.06 12.36
CA GLU A 48 -35.45 -9.31 12.30
C GLU A 48 -35.18 -9.87 10.89
N MET A 49 -35.84 -9.40 9.83
CA MET A 49 -35.93 -10.17 8.57
C MET A 49 -34.92 -9.84 7.45
N ALA A 50 -33.88 -9.03 7.66
CA ALA A 50 -33.10 -8.49 6.53
C ALA A 50 -31.57 -8.68 6.56
N SER A 51 -30.99 -9.55 7.39
CA SER A 51 -29.54 -9.79 7.32
C SER A 51 -29.14 -11.25 7.43
N LEU A 52 -28.61 -11.78 6.32
CA LEU A 52 -28.10 -13.14 6.16
C LEU A 52 -27.07 -13.54 7.25
N ALA A 53 -26.34 -12.57 7.81
CA ALA A 53 -25.25 -12.81 8.74
C ALA A 53 -25.68 -13.12 10.19
N LYS A 54 -26.91 -12.79 10.61
CA LYS A 54 -27.35 -12.94 12.01
C LYS A 54 -27.70 -14.39 12.40
N ASN A 55 -27.94 -15.25 11.40
CA ASN A 55 -28.36 -16.65 11.60
C ASN A 55 -27.19 -17.63 11.57
N LEU A 56 -25.97 -17.14 11.41
CA LEU A 56 -24.76 -17.94 11.21
C LEU A 56 -24.14 -18.33 12.56
N LYS A 57 -24.00 -19.63 12.82
CA LYS A 57 -23.27 -20.17 13.96
C LYS A 57 -21.95 -20.78 13.51
N ASN A 58 -20.83 -20.33 14.09
CA ASN A 58 -19.50 -20.82 13.75
C ASN A 58 -19.32 -22.27 14.23
N LEU A 59 -18.95 -23.18 13.32
CA LEU A 59 -18.88 -24.61 13.61
C LEU A 59 -17.48 -25.12 13.98
N THR A 60 -16.42 -24.59 13.35
CA THR A 60 -15.04 -25.08 13.54
C THR A 60 -14.01 -23.96 13.51
N PRO A 61 -12.88 -24.07 14.26
CA PRO A 61 -11.79 -23.10 14.22
C PRO A 61 -10.82 -23.30 13.02
N ASN A 62 -11.18 -24.12 12.03
CA ASN A 62 -10.32 -24.39 10.88
C ASN A 62 -10.18 -23.15 9.98
N VAL A 63 -8.99 -23.02 9.40
CA VAL A 63 -8.52 -21.83 8.65
C VAL A 63 -9.39 -21.56 7.42
N ARG A 64 -9.61 -20.27 7.17
CA ARG A 64 -10.45 -19.66 6.12
C ARG A 64 -9.90 -19.97 4.71
N LYS A 65 -10.80 -20.07 3.73
CA LYS A 65 -10.41 -19.98 2.31
C LYS A 65 -10.28 -18.51 1.92
N VAL A 66 -9.15 -18.15 1.32
CA VAL A 66 -8.94 -16.83 0.72
C VAL A 66 -9.64 -16.82 -0.64
N ALA A 67 -10.59 -15.90 -0.84
CA ALA A 67 -11.17 -15.68 -2.16
C ALA A 67 -10.21 -14.85 -3.02
N VAL A 68 -9.76 -15.41 -4.14
CA VAL A 68 -9.02 -14.64 -5.15
C VAL A 68 -10.04 -13.95 -6.03
N THR A 69 -10.11 -12.62 -5.96
CA THR A 69 -10.99 -11.85 -6.84
C THR A 69 -10.50 -11.94 -8.28
N TRP A 70 -11.43 -11.87 -9.23
CA TRP A 70 -11.11 -11.82 -10.67
C TRP A 70 -10.13 -10.69 -11.00
N ASP A 71 -10.27 -9.53 -10.33
CA ASP A 71 -9.35 -8.40 -10.47
C ASP A 71 -7.92 -8.75 -10.03
N LYS A 72 -7.75 -9.46 -8.91
CA LYS A 72 -6.44 -9.92 -8.44
C LYS A 72 -5.82 -10.93 -9.41
N ALA A 73 -6.61 -11.88 -9.92
CA ALA A 73 -6.15 -12.85 -10.90
C ALA A 73 -5.70 -12.20 -12.23
N GLU A 74 -6.51 -11.27 -12.75
CA GLU A 74 -6.18 -10.50 -13.96
C GLU A 74 -4.93 -9.65 -13.77
N ARG A 75 -4.78 -9.01 -12.59
CA ARG A 75 -3.58 -8.23 -12.26
C ARG A 75 -2.32 -9.10 -12.23
N ILE A 76 -2.39 -10.30 -11.65
CA ILE A 76 -1.27 -11.26 -11.64
C ILE A 76 -0.90 -11.63 -13.08
N ARG A 77 -1.88 -12.01 -13.90
CA ARG A 77 -1.66 -12.42 -15.29
C ARG A 77 -1.02 -11.31 -16.13
N ARG A 78 -1.54 -10.08 -16.05
CA ARG A 78 -0.99 -8.93 -16.78
C ARG A 78 0.44 -8.62 -16.36
N ASN A 79 0.71 -8.64 -15.06
CA ASN A 79 2.06 -8.40 -14.57
C ASN A 79 3.01 -9.51 -15.05
N GLU A 80 2.58 -10.77 -15.00
CA GLU A 80 3.40 -11.89 -15.46
C GLU A 80 3.81 -11.74 -16.94
N GLU A 81 2.90 -11.28 -17.79
CA GLU A 81 3.19 -10.96 -19.20
C GLU A 81 4.23 -9.84 -19.33
N ILE A 82 4.09 -8.76 -18.56
CA ILE A 82 5.03 -7.61 -18.56
C ILE A 82 6.43 -8.03 -18.08
N PHE A 83 6.51 -8.87 -17.05
CA PHE A 83 7.78 -9.34 -16.49
C PHE A 83 8.49 -10.38 -17.37
N LYS A 84 7.74 -11.16 -18.17
CA LYS A 84 8.31 -12.13 -19.12
C LYS A 84 8.86 -11.48 -20.39
N ASN A 85 8.38 -10.30 -20.77
CA ASN A 85 8.84 -9.62 -21.97
C ASN A 85 10.28 -9.07 -21.81
N PRO A 86 11.28 -9.56 -22.56
CA PRO A 86 12.68 -9.13 -22.42
C PRO A 86 12.92 -7.67 -22.84
N ASP A 87 12.10 -7.14 -23.74
CA ASP A 87 12.24 -5.76 -24.24
C ASP A 87 11.76 -4.73 -23.19
N SER A 88 10.94 -5.18 -22.23
CA SER A 88 10.38 -4.34 -21.18
C SER A 88 11.44 -3.88 -20.18
N VAL A 89 11.39 -2.60 -19.81
CA VAL A 89 12.22 -2.04 -18.71
C VAL A 89 11.99 -2.83 -17.41
N VAL A 90 10.75 -3.27 -17.19
CA VAL A 90 10.36 -4.02 -15.98
C VAL A 90 11.10 -5.35 -15.88
N HIS A 91 11.44 -5.97 -17.02
CA HIS A 91 12.25 -7.19 -17.05
C HIS A 91 13.70 -6.93 -16.62
N ARG A 92 14.23 -5.72 -16.79
CA ARG A 92 15.60 -5.33 -16.41
C ARG A 92 15.75 -4.90 -14.95
N LEU A 93 14.63 -4.71 -14.23
CA LEU A 93 14.65 -4.29 -12.82
C LEU A 93 15.44 -5.26 -11.91
N PRO A 94 16.02 -4.77 -10.81
CA PRO A 94 16.75 -5.61 -9.86
C PRO A 94 15.92 -6.75 -9.28
N GLU A 95 16.55 -7.91 -9.06
CA GLU A 95 15.85 -9.13 -8.60
C GLU A 95 15.16 -8.96 -7.25
N HIS A 96 15.79 -8.26 -6.30
CA HIS A 96 15.21 -8.02 -4.97
C HIS A 96 13.91 -7.21 -5.07
N TYR A 97 13.85 -6.22 -5.97
CA TYR A 97 12.63 -5.46 -6.23
C TYR A 97 11.54 -6.35 -6.82
N LYS A 98 11.89 -7.21 -7.79
CA LYS A 98 10.93 -8.15 -8.40
C LYS A 98 10.32 -9.09 -7.35
N LYS A 99 11.16 -9.70 -6.50
CA LYS A 99 10.71 -10.62 -5.43
C LYS A 99 9.73 -9.93 -4.51
N ARG A 100 10.10 -8.74 -3.99
CA ARG A 100 9.24 -7.94 -3.11
C ARG A 100 7.94 -7.51 -3.79
N TYR A 101 7.99 -7.09 -5.06
CA TYR A 101 6.79 -6.71 -5.81
C TYR A 101 5.80 -7.87 -5.93
N TRP A 102 6.29 -9.08 -6.18
CA TRP A 102 5.46 -10.29 -6.22
C TRP A 102 4.92 -10.67 -4.84
N GLU A 103 5.74 -10.61 -3.80
CA GLU A 103 5.29 -10.77 -2.40
C GLU A 103 4.17 -9.78 -2.09
N MET A 104 4.29 -8.53 -2.52
CA MET A 104 3.30 -7.48 -2.32
C MET A 104 1.97 -7.78 -3.03
N ILE A 105 2.00 -8.28 -4.26
CA ILE A 105 0.78 -8.61 -5.02
C ILE A 105 0.08 -9.84 -4.46
N LEU A 106 0.85 -10.85 -4.07
CA LEU A 106 0.30 -12.12 -3.61
C LEU A 106 -0.27 -12.01 -2.20
N SER A 107 0.35 -11.20 -1.35
CA SER A 107 -0.10 -10.96 0.02
C SER A 107 -1.48 -10.31 0.06
N ASN A 108 -2.21 -10.57 1.15
CA ASN A 108 -3.53 -9.99 1.38
C ASN A 108 -3.39 -8.87 2.41
N LYS A 109 -4.11 -7.77 2.17
CA LYS A 109 -4.13 -6.64 3.10
C LYS A 109 -4.81 -7.04 4.41
N SER A 110 -4.32 -6.48 5.51
CA SER A 110 -4.99 -6.58 6.80
C SER A 110 -6.44 -6.06 6.73
N PRO A 111 -7.38 -6.72 7.43
CA PRO A 111 -8.78 -6.33 7.43
C PRO A 111 -8.98 -5.02 8.22
N VAL A 112 -9.49 -3.99 7.54
CA VAL A 112 -9.74 -2.67 8.14
C VAL A 112 -11.25 -2.38 8.23
N HIS A 113 -11.94 -2.37 7.09
CA HIS A 113 -13.35 -1.95 7.00
C HIS A 113 -14.35 -3.09 7.24
N TYR A 114 -13.86 -4.28 7.58
CA TYR A 114 -14.68 -5.45 7.78
C TYR A 114 -14.05 -6.37 8.82
N LYS A 115 -14.87 -7.23 9.43
CA LYS A 115 -14.41 -8.27 10.34
C LYS A 115 -14.36 -9.57 9.56
N PRO A 116 -13.19 -10.19 9.38
CA PRO A 116 -13.10 -11.43 8.63
C PRO A 116 -13.73 -12.58 9.44
N PRO A 117 -14.31 -13.60 8.78
CA PRO A 117 -15.03 -14.68 9.47
C PRO A 117 -14.10 -15.50 10.35
N THR A 118 -14.53 -15.87 11.55
CA THR A 118 -13.68 -16.61 12.49
C THR A 118 -13.51 -18.09 12.10
N SER A 119 -14.55 -18.70 11.56
CA SER A 119 -14.57 -20.11 11.15
C SER A 119 -14.61 -20.25 9.63
N ARG A 120 -14.14 -21.39 9.11
CA ARG A 120 -14.30 -21.76 7.71
C ARG A 120 -15.75 -22.04 7.32
N ALA A 121 -16.52 -22.64 8.22
CA ALA A 121 -17.92 -22.96 7.97
C ALA A 121 -18.79 -22.35 9.06
N ALA A 122 -19.98 -21.92 8.65
CA ALA A 122 -21.02 -21.51 9.56
C ALA A 122 -22.34 -22.18 9.21
N TYR A 123 -23.06 -22.58 10.25
CA TYR A 123 -24.40 -23.13 10.12
C TYR A 123 -25.41 -22.00 10.00
N ASP A 124 -26.17 -21.96 8.92
CA ASP A 124 -27.31 -21.05 8.77
C ASP A 124 -28.56 -21.67 9.40
N SER A 125 -28.99 -21.13 10.54
CA SER A 125 -30.17 -21.63 11.26
C SER A 125 -31.48 -21.41 10.52
N PHE A 126 -31.54 -20.51 9.54
CA PHE A 126 -32.76 -20.27 8.78
C PHE A 126 -32.92 -21.27 7.64
N LYS A 127 -31.82 -21.55 6.92
CA LYS A 127 -31.81 -22.53 5.82
C LYS A 127 -31.58 -23.96 6.28
N ASN A 128 -31.13 -24.16 7.52
CA ASN A 128 -30.66 -25.44 8.06
C ASN A 128 -29.57 -26.08 7.19
N VAL A 129 -28.68 -25.25 6.64
CA VAL A 129 -27.57 -25.67 5.76
C VAL A 129 -26.26 -25.15 6.31
N GLU A 130 -25.20 -25.96 6.19
CA GLU A 130 -23.84 -25.53 6.44
C GLU A 130 -23.30 -24.75 5.23
N LEU A 131 -22.83 -23.53 5.48
CA LEU A 131 -22.25 -22.65 4.47
C LEU A 131 -20.75 -22.54 4.70
N GLU A 132 -19.96 -22.69 3.65
CA GLU A 132 -18.55 -22.30 3.67
C GLU A 132 -18.45 -20.77 3.63
N LEU A 133 -17.68 -20.21 4.56
CA LEU A 133 -17.38 -18.79 4.66
C LEU A 133 -16.07 -18.47 3.96
N GLU A 134 -16.12 -17.45 3.13
CA GLU A 134 -14.97 -16.90 2.41
C GLU A 134 -14.57 -15.55 3.00
N ASP A 135 -13.27 -15.26 2.96
CA ASP A 135 -12.78 -13.94 3.28
C ASP A 135 -12.83 -13.05 2.03
N ASN A 136 -13.80 -12.12 1.99
CA ASN A 136 -13.98 -11.18 0.89
C ASN A 136 -13.71 -9.74 1.36
N PRO A 137 -12.52 -9.18 1.06
CA PRO A 137 -12.15 -7.87 1.55
C PRO A 137 -12.94 -6.74 0.88
N ILE A 138 -13.33 -5.74 1.68
CA ILE A 138 -13.95 -4.52 1.16
C ILE A 138 -12.86 -3.62 0.56
N VAL A 139 -12.86 -3.52 -0.77
CA VAL A 139 -11.90 -2.67 -1.50
C VAL A 139 -12.35 -1.21 -1.46
N GLY A 140 -11.58 -0.38 -0.76
CA GLY A 140 -11.77 1.07 -0.72
C GLY A 140 -11.14 1.79 -1.91
N ILE A 141 -11.67 2.97 -2.24
CA ILE A 141 -11.17 3.85 -3.30
C ILE A 141 -9.84 4.46 -2.84
N ARG A 142 -8.79 4.38 -3.68
CA ARG A 142 -7.52 5.09 -3.45
C ARG A 142 -7.69 6.55 -3.82
N THR A 143 -7.38 7.45 -2.91
CA THR A 143 -7.52 8.90 -3.08
C THR A 143 -6.14 9.57 -2.99
N PRO A 144 -5.86 10.62 -3.79
CA PRO A 144 -4.56 11.29 -3.77
C PRO A 144 -4.21 11.90 -2.40
N GLU A 145 -5.20 12.34 -1.63
CA GLU A 145 -5.01 12.84 -0.25
C GLU A 145 -4.60 11.71 0.71
N GLY A 146 -5.01 10.47 0.42
CA GLY A 146 -4.60 9.30 1.19
C GLY A 146 -3.15 8.93 0.92
N ASP A 147 -2.69 9.12 -0.32
CA ASP A 147 -1.31 8.88 -0.71
C ASP A 147 -0.33 9.89 -0.11
N GLN A 148 -0.80 11.11 0.22
CA GLN A 148 -0.03 12.15 0.89
C GLN A 148 -0.06 12.04 2.43
N GLY A 149 -1.08 11.37 2.98
CA GLY A 149 -1.28 11.20 4.42
C GLY A 149 -0.88 9.83 4.94
N LEU A 150 -1.17 9.57 6.21
CA LEU A 150 -0.97 8.29 6.87
C LEU A 150 -2.29 7.79 7.43
N TRP A 151 -3.00 6.95 6.67
CA TRP A 151 -4.38 6.54 7.00
C TRP A 151 -4.48 5.17 7.68
N GLY A 152 -3.37 4.47 7.89
CA GLY A 152 -3.36 3.18 8.59
C GLY A 152 -4.20 2.11 7.89
N GLY A 153 -4.19 2.12 6.55
CA GLY A 153 -4.97 1.23 5.70
C GLY A 153 -6.45 1.61 5.53
N GLU A 154 -6.94 2.66 6.20
CA GLU A 154 -8.29 3.19 5.94
C GLU A 154 -8.38 3.82 4.54
N ARG A 155 -9.58 3.84 3.97
CA ARG A 155 -9.88 4.37 2.64
C ARG A 155 -11.33 4.85 2.57
N VAL A 156 -11.68 5.60 1.55
CA VAL A 156 -13.07 5.96 1.26
C VAL A 156 -13.80 4.73 0.71
N VAL A 157 -14.86 4.31 1.41
CA VAL A 157 -15.65 3.14 1.01
C VAL A 157 -16.95 3.60 0.36
N LYS A 158 -17.25 3.06 -0.82
CA LYS A 158 -18.54 3.25 -1.49
C LYS A 158 -19.46 2.09 -1.12
N GLY A 159 -20.62 2.41 -0.56
CA GLY A 159 -21.60 1.41 -0.16
C GLY A 159 -23.03 1.90 -0.31
N TRP A 160 -23.95 1.13 0.25
CA TRP A 160 -25.36 1.44 0.30
C TRP A 160 -25.84 1.29 1.74
N ILE A 161 -26.77 2.15 2.13
CA ILE A 161 -27.45 2.08 3.42
C ILE A 161 -28.94 1.88 3.14
N GLU A 162 -29.56 0.99 3.91
CA GLU A 162 -31.01 0.88 3.94
C GLU A 162 -31.59 2.10 4.62
N SER A 163 -32.56 2.75 3.96
CA SER A 163 -33.26 3.84 4.63
C SER A 163 -34.03 3.36 5.83
N ALA A 164 -34.13 4.20 6.86
CA ALA A 164 -35.06 3.98 7.95
C ALA A 164 -36.47 3.70 7.41
N PRO A 165 -37.15 2.66 7.94
CA PRO A 165 -38.49 2.30 7.51
C PRO A 165 -39.42 3.52 7.70
N TYR A 166 -40.39 3.66 6.79
CA TYR A 166 -41.41 4.74 6.81
C TYR A 166 -40.93 6.18 6.56
N THR A 167 -39.65 6.40 6.21
CA THR A 167 -39.18 7.73 5.80
C THR A 167 -39.73 8.07 4.41
N LYS A 168 -40.58 9.10 4.29
CA LYS A 168 -41.05 9.62 3.00
C LYS A 168 -39.88 10.23 2.22
N LYS A 169 -39.39 9.52 1.21
CA LYS A 169 -38.28 9.99 0.36
C LYS A 169 -38.79 10.90 -0.74
N LYS A 170 -38.15 12.07 -0.92
CA LYS A 170 -38.53 13.05 -1.96
C LYS A 170 -38.07 12.66 -3.37
N ILE A 171 -36.93 11.96 -3.51
CA ILE A 171 -36.22 11.84 -4.80
C ILE A 171 -36.02 10.39 -5.26
N LEU A 172 -35.87 9.43 -4.33
CA LEU A 172 -35.60 8.04 -4.67
C LEU A 172 -36.64 7.12 -4.02
N PRO A 173 -37.49 6.41 -4.78
CA PRO A 173 -38.40 5.41 -4.23
C PRO A 173 -37.69 4.11 -3.79
N ARG A 174 -36.36 4.02 -3.98
CA ARG A 174 -35.56 2.83 -3.68
C ARG A 174 -35.28 2.69 -2.20
N TYR A 175 -35.40 1.49 -1.64
CA TYR A 175 -35.04 1.15 -0.26
C TYR A 175 -33.56 1.45 0.08
N TRP A 176 -32.67 1.20 -0.89
CA TRP A 176 -31.24 1.40 -0.79
C TRP A 176 -30.81 2.81 -1.21
N VAL A 177 -30.03 3.48 -0.37
CA VAL A 177 -29.46 4.82 -0.61
C VAL A 177 -27.95 4.71 -0.73
N PRO A 178 -27.32 5.18 -1.84
CA PRO A 178 -25.87 5.15 -1.97
C PRO A 178 -25.23 6.09 -0.95
N LYS A 179 -24.16 5.63 -0.29
CA LYS A 179 -23.39 6.40 0.69
C LYS A 179 -21.89 6.20 0.47
N LEU A 180 -21.15 7.30 0.58
CA LEU A 180 -19.71 7.28 0.73
C LEU A 180 -19.37 7.38 2.22
N PHE A 181 -18.54 6.47 2.70
CA PHE A 181 -18.01 6.43 4.05
C PHE A 181 -16.59 6.99 4.02
N PHE A 182 -16.41 8.14 4.66
CA PHE A 182 -15.13 8.83 4.77
C PHE A 182 -14.48 8.52 6.12
N PRO A 183 -13.15 8.31 6.17
CA PRO A 183 -12.43 8.20 7.43
C PRO A 183 -12.40 9.56 8.15
N THR A 184 -12.18 9.53 9.46
CA THR A 184 -12.04 10.75 10.26
C THR A 184 -10.58 11.21 10.22
N LEU A 185 -10.33 12.32 9.55
CA LEU A 185 -8.98 12.87 9.35
C LEU A 185 -8.65 13.91 10.43
N LYS A 186 -7.41 13.88 10.91
CA LYS A 186 -6.83 14.85 11.85
C LYS A 186 -5.44 15.21 11.37
N THR A 187 -4.95 16.42 11.63
CA THR A 187 -3.55 16.77 11.38
C THR A 187 -2.75 16.58 12.64
N ALA A 188 -1.69 15.77 12.59
CA ALA A 188 -0.80 15.53 13.71
C ALA A 188 0.64 15.90 13.34
N VAL A 189 1.44 16.25 14.35
CA VAL A 189 2.89 16.42 14.23
C VAL A 189 3.52 15.18 14.86
N LEU A 190 4.21 14.39 14.05
CA LEU A 190 4.89 13.18 14.48
C LEU A 190 6.39 13.41 14.44
N TYR A 191 7.13 12.75 15.33
CA TYR A 191 8.58 12.83 15.37
C TYR A 191 9.17 11.49 14.90
N SER A 192 10.16 11.56 14.02
CA SER A 192 10.98 10.41 13.62
C SER A 192 12.32 10.53 14.33
N GLU A 193 12.69 9.49 15.09
CA GLU A 193 13.94 9.44 15.84
C GLU A 193 15.13 9.23 14.92
N VAL A 194 14.97 8.37 13.90
CA VAL A 194 16.04 8.05 12.94
C VAL A 194 16.38 9.26 12.08
N LEU A 195 15.37 10.01 11.63
CA LEU A 195 15.58 11.18 10.77
C LEU A 195 15.86 12.48 11.55
N ASP A 196 15.65 12.49 12.88
CA ASP A 196 15.68 13.70 13.74
C ASP A 196 14.81 14.85 13.19
N LYS A 197 13.57 14.53 12.80
CA LYS A 197 12.66 15.48 12.16
C LYS A 197 11.23 15.38 12.71
N TYR A 198 10.62 16.54 12.90
CA TYR A 198 9.17 16.66 13.10
C TYR A 198 8.44 16.76 11.76
N ILE A 199 7.45 15.91 11.57
CA ILE A 199 6.71 15.76 10.32
C ILE A 199 5.23 16.06 10.60
N LYS A 200 4.69 17.06 9.91
CA LYS A 200 3.26 17.39 9.96
C LYS A 200 2.53 16.58 8.89
N VAL A 201 1.65 15.66 9.30
CA VAL A 201 0.94 14.74 8.40
C VAL A 201 -0.54 14.68 8.73
N THR A 202 -1.37 14.45 7.72
CA THR A 202 -2.80 14.12 7.90
C THR A 202 -2.92 12.64 8.25
N VAL A 203 -3.41 12.37 9.46
CA VAL A 203 -3.53 11.04 10.04
C VAL A 203 -4.98 10.67 10.33
N THR A 204 -5.27 9.37 10.36
CA THR A 204 -6.53 8.83 10.91
C THR A 204 -6.35 8.45 12.38
N GLU A 205 -7.45 8.28 13.10
CA GLU A 205 -7.38 7.80 14.49
C GLU A 205 -6.80 6.38 14.58
N ARG A 206 -7.09 5.52 13.60
CA ARG A 206 -6.48 4.19 13.51
C ARG A 206 -4.97 4.27 13.35
N ALA A 207 -4.47 5.14 12.47
CA ALA A 207 -3.03 5.29 12.27
C ALA A 207 -2.31 5.69 13.57
N MET A 208 -2.90 6.61 14.34
CA MET A 208 -2.36 6.98 15.66
C MET A 208 -2.32 5.79 16.63
N ARG A 209 -3.38 4.99 16.69
CA ARG A 209 -3.39 3.79 17.54
C ARG A 209 -2.34 2.77 17.11
N LEU A 210 -2.12 2.57 15.82
CA LEU A 210 -1.07 1.69 15.32
C LEU A 210 0.32 2.22 15.71
N ILE A 211 0.56 3.53 15.62
CA ILE A 211 1.82 4.14 16.07
C ILE A 211 2.04 3.86 17.57
N ASP A 212 1.00 3.98 18.38
CA ASP A 212 1.07 3.68 19.82
C ASP A 212 1.30 2.18 20.08
N GLU A 213 0.64 1.29 19.33
CA GLU A 213 0.81 -0.17 19.41
C GLU A 213 2.25 -0.63 19.06
N HIS A 214 2.89 0.07 18.12
CA HIS A 214 4.27 -0.19 17.71
C HIS A 214 5.31 0.63 18.48
N PHE A 215 4.90 1.36 19.53
CA PHE A 215 5.76 2.19 20.39
C PHE A 215 6.61 3.21 19.63
N GLY A 216 6.06 3.82 18.57
CA GLY A 216 6.72 4.89 17.83
C GLY A 216 6.45 4.87 16.34
N LEU A 217 6.64 6.03 15.69
CA LEU A 217 6.43 6.18 14.26
C LEU A 217 7.37 5.28 13.45
N ASP A 218 8.66 5.32 13.77
CA ASP A 218 9.67 4.61 12.98
C ASP A 218 9.45 3.10 13.01
N TYR A 219 9.12 2.53 14.18
CA TYR A 219 8.78 1.12 14.29
C TYR A 219 7.51 0.77 13.53
N TYR A 220 6.47 1.59 13.63
CA TYR A 220 5.25 1.38 12.86
C TYR A 220 5.53 1.30 11.35
N ILE A 221 6.31 2.24 10.82
CA ILE A 221 6.66 2.30 9.40
C ILE A 221 7.57 1.14 8.97
N LEU A 222 8.55 0.78 9.80
CA LEU A 222 9.51 -0.29 9.48
C LEU A 222 8.88 -1.69 9.57
N GLN A 223 8.12 -1.98 10.62
CA GLN A 223 7.47 -3.28 10.85
C GLN A 223 6.27 -3.53 9.93
N SER A 224 5.51 -2.48 9.59
CA SER A 224 4.34 -2.63 8.73
C SER A 224 4.74 -2.95 7.29
N GLN A 225 3.99 -3.86 6.66
CA GLN A 225 4.15 -4.14 5.23
C GLN A 225 3.66 -2.96 4.37
N GLU A 226 4.23 -2.78 3.18
CA GLU A 226 3.87 -1.66 2.28
C GLU A 226 2.38 -1.68 1.89
N ILE A 227 1.78 -2.88 1.79
CA ILE A 227 0.36 -3.06 1.48
C ILE A 227 -0.54 -2.51 2.59
N ASP A 228 -0.12 -2.66 3.85
CA ASP A 228 -0.88 -2.26 5.01
C ASP A 228 -0.73 -0.77 5.32
N LEU A 229 0.46 -0.21 5.08
CA LEU A 229 0.69 1.24 5.11
C LEU A 229 -0.20 1.96 4.10
N ASP A 230 -0.30 1.40 2.89
CA ASP A 230 -1.23 1.82 1.83
C ASP A 230 -1.15 3.33 1.50
N SER A 231 0.04 3.91 1.61
CA SER A 231 0.31 5.32 1.35
C SER A 231 1.67 5.49 0.69
N LYS A 232 1.71 6.32 -0.36
CA LYS A 232 2.94 6.65 -1.08
C LYS A 232 3.91 7.45 -0.20
N PHE A 233 3.38 8.39 0.58
CA PHE A 233 4.14 9.15 1.55
C PHE A 233 4.79 8.22 2.59
N ALA A 234 4.03 7.28 3.15
CA ALA A 234 4.53 6.33 4.14
C ALA A 234 5.64 5.43 3.56
N ASN A 235 5.47 4.94 2.34
CA ASN A 235 6.48 4.13 1.65
C ASN A 235 7.74 4.93 1.31
N SER A 236 7.58 6.21 0.96
CA SER A 236 8.72 7.12 0.73
C SER A 236 9.49 7.39 2.01
N LEU A 237 8.77 7.60 3.12
CA LEU A 237 9.36 7.77 4.46
C LEU A 237 10.09 6.50 4.91
N LYS A 238 9.50 5.32 4.69
CA LYS A 238 10.12 4.02 4.97
C LYS A 238 11.47 3.88 4.27
N ARG A 239 11.53 4.25 2.99
CA ARG A 239 12.76 4.26 2.20
C ARG A 239 13.79 5.24 2.75
N GLU A 240 13.39 6.48 3.09
CA GLU A 240 14.31 7.47 3.67
C GLU A 240 14.92 6.96 4.98
N ILE A 241 14.09 6.41 5.88
CA ILE A 241 14.54 5.80 7.13
C ILE A 241 15.55 4.68 6.86
N LEU A 242 15.25 3.75 5.96
CA LEU A 242 16.14 2.63 5.66
C LEU A 242 17.48 3.08 5.04
N LEU A 243 17.46 4.11 4.18
CA LEU A 243 18.69 4.70 3.63
C LEU A 243 19.53 5.39 4.72
N THR A 244 18.89 6.13 5.63
CA THR A 244 19.62 6.74 6.76
C THR A 244 20.20 5.71 7.73
N LEU A 245 19.52 4.58 7.91
CA LEU A 245 20.05 3.46 8.69
C LEU A 245 21.23 2.79 7.99
N ALA A 246 21.18 2.60 6.67
CA ALA A 246 22.25 1.99 5.89
C ALA A 246 23.51 2.88 5.81
N THR A 247 23.32 4.19 5.65
CA THR A 247 24.42 5.18 5.58
C THR A 247 24.95 5.61 6.95
N GLU A 248 24.20 5.30 8.02
CA GLU A 248 24.47 5.74 9.40
C GLU A 248 24.66 7.26 9.53
N SER A 249 23.91 8.04 8.73
CA SER A 249 24.01 9.50 8.62
C SER A 249 23.23 10.28 9.69
N TYR A 250 22.84 9.62 10.79
CA TYR A 250 22.07 10.24 11.87
C TYR A 250 22.96 10.72 13.03
N TYR A 251 22.59 11.86 13.62
CA TYR A 251 23.24 12.52 14.76
C TYR A 251 24.76 12.70 14.62
N GLU A 252 25.19 13.46 13.59
CA GLU A 252 26.59 13.85 13.39
C GLU A 252 27.09 14.72 14.57
N GLY A 253 27.69 14.07 15.58
CA GLY A 253 28.24 14.73 16.77
C GLY A 253 27.87 14.08 18.11
N ASP A 254 26.84 13.24 18.16
CA ASP A 254 26.39 12.54 19.37
C ASP A 254 26.57 11.01 19.23
N ASP A 255 27.78 10.52 19.53
CA ASP A 255 28.12 9.09 19.39
C ASP A 255 27.24 8.17 20.26
N GLU A 256 26.83 8.64 21.45
CA GLU A 256 25.97 7.88 22.37
C GLU A 256 24.58 7.64 21.79
N LYS A 257 23.95 8.68 21.22
CA LYS A 257 22.64 8.56 20.57
C LYS A 257 22.73 7.71 19.31
N LYS A 258 23.81 7.86 18.55
CA LYS A 258 24.08 7.05 17.37
C LYS A 258 24.17 5.56 17.73
N ALA A 259 24.91 5.22 18.79
CA ALA A 259 24.99 3.85 19.28
C ALA A 259 23.62 3.31 19.76
N TYR A 260 22.84 4.13 20.46
CA TYR A 260 21.49 3.77 20.91
C TYR A 260 20.55 3.44 19.73
N ILE A 261 20.51 4.29 18.71
CA ILE A 261 19.65 4.09 17.53
C ILE A 261 20.11 2.88 16.73
N ARG A 262 21.43 2.71 16.55
CA ARG A 262 21.99 1.52 15.89
C ARG A 262 21.55 0.24 16.60
N GLN A 263 21.56 0.22 17.93
CA GLN A 263 21.09 -0.92 18.70
C GLN A 263 19.57 -1.11 18.59
N LYS A 264 18.81 -0.02 18.67
CA LYS A 264 17.33 -0.02 18.66
C LYS A 264 16.74 -0.53 17.35
N TYR A 265 17.34 -0.18 16.20
CA TYR A 265 16.86 -0.52 14.86
C TYR A 265 17.73 -1.54 14.12
N ALA A 266 18.59 -2.28 14.83
CA ALA A 266 19.51 -3.26 14.25
C ALA A 266 18.83 -4.31 13.35
N GLU A 267 17.59 -4.69 13.66
CA GLU A 267 16.79 -5.68 12.91
C GLU A 267 16.45 -5.21 11.49
N PHE A 268 16.33 -3.90 11.26
CA PHE A 268 15.83 -3.33 10.01
C PHE A 268 16.93 -2.84 9.06
N VAL A 269 18.20 -3.11 9.36
CA VAL A 269 19.32 -2.67 8.54
C VAL A 269 19.38 -3.51 7.25
N ILE A 270 19.24 -2.82 6.12
CA ILE A 270 19.25 -3.40 4.76
C ILE A 270 20.35 -2.67 3.96
N PRO A 271 21.03 -3.34 3.00
CA PRO A 271 22.02 -2.68 2.14
C PRO A 271 21.43 -1.48 1.38
N GLU A 272 22.22 -0.42 1.20
CA GLU A 272 21.79 0.80 0.49
C GLU A 272 21.22 0.50 -0.91
N ALA A 273 21.89 -0.41 -1.64
CA ALA A 273 21.49 -0.83 -2.98
C ALA A 273 20.10 -1.50 -3.03
N GLU A 274 19.62 -2.09 -1.94
CA GLU A 274 18.27 -2.65 -1.85
C GLU A 274 17.29 -1.63 -1.27
N ALA A 275 17.73 -0.85 -0.28
CA ALA A 275 16.94 0.17 0.40
C ALA A 275 16.39 1.23 -0.58
N GLU A 276 17.19 1.63 -1.57
CA GLU A 276 16.80 2.65 -2.54
C GLU A 276 15.60 2.26 -3.43
N TRP A 277 15.31 0.96 -3.56
CA TRP A 277 14.21 0.42 -4.36
C TRP A 277 12.94 0.17 -3.55
N ILE A 278 12.99 0.36 -2.23
CA ILE A 278 11.86 0.13 -1.33
C ILE A 278 10.79 1.19 -1.54
N GLY A 279 9.52 0.75 -1.57
CA GLY A 279 8.38 1.67 -1.61
C GLY A 279 8.12 2.37 -2.95
N LEU A 280 8.93 2.09 -3.99
CA LEU A 280 8.71 2.60 -5.33
C LEU A 280 7.57 1.86 -6.03
N ASP A 281 6.63 2.62 -6.59
CA ASP A 281 5.61 2.07 -7.50
C ASP A 281 6.27 1.52 -8.77
N LEU A 282 5.64 0.56 -9.46
CA LEU A 282 6.20 -0.08 -10.66
C LEU A 282 6.62 0.94 -11.74
N ASN A 283 5.80 1.98 -11.92
CA ASN A 283 6.09 3.06 -12.88
C ASN A 283 7.28 3.93 -12.44
N GLU A 284 7.47 4.12 -11.14
CA GLU A 284 8.58 4.90 -10.60
C GLU A 284 9.88 4.11 -10.64
N ALA A 285 9.82 2.82 -10.32
CA ALA A 285 10.94 1.90 -10.48
C ALA A 285 11.37 1.81 -11.95
N ALA A 286 10.43 1.72 -12.88
CA ALA A 286 10.73 1.72 -14.31
C ALA A 286 11.39 3.04 -14.76
N ARG A 287 10.89 4.20 -14.30
CA ARG A 287 11.54 5.49 -14.60
C ARG A 287 12.94 5.57 -14.03
N LYS A 288 13.13 5.20 -12.76
CA LYS A 288 14.44 5.16 -12.12
C LYS A 288 15.42 4.28 -12.90
N GLN A 289 14.98 3.12 -13.36
CA GLN A 289 15.79 2.23 -14.18
C GLN A 289 16.16 2.86 -15.53
N GLN A 290 15.22 3.54 -16.20
CA GLN A 290 15.48 4.28 -17.42
C GLN A 290 16.49 5.41 -17.17
N ASP A 291 16.33 6.18 -16.09
CA ASP A 291 17.26 7.26 -15.75
C ASP A 291 18.69 6.74 -15.52
N ILE A 292 18.84 5.55 -14.91
CA ILE A 292 20.14 4.87 -14.75
C ILE A 292 20.73 4.46 -16.11
N GLU A 293 19.92 3.86 -16.98
CA GLU A 293 20.34 3.46 -18.34
C GLU A 293 20.74 4.68 -19.18
N ASP A 294 19.93 5.74 -19.14
CA ASP A 294 20.14 6.99 -19.89
C ASP A 294 21.33 7.80 -19.35
N SER A 295 21.62 7.71 -18.05
CA SER A 295 22.82 8.32 -17.45
C SER A 295 24.12 7.69 -17.97
N THR A 296 24.06 6.44 -18.45
CA THR A 296 25.19 5.74 -19.03
C THR A 296 25.34 6.15 -20.49
N ALA A 297 26.29 7.05 -20.78
CA ALA A 297 26.55 7.49 -22.14
C ALA A 297 26.92 6.30 -23.05
N PRO A 298 26.34 6.19 -24.26
CA PRO A 298 26.66 5.11 -25.18
C PRO A 298 28.14 5.18 -25.55
N VAL A 299 28.87 4.10 -25.30
CA VAL A 299 30.29 4.01 -25.69
C VAL A 299 30.38 4.01 -27.22
N PRO A 300 31.14 4.95 -27.82
CA PRO A 300 31.30 4.97 -29.27
C PRO A 300 31.83 3.63 -29.80
N LEU A 301 31.22 3.13 -30.89
CA LEU A 301 31.58 1.85 -31.52
C LEU A 301 33.05 1.77 -31.96
N LYS A 302 33.74 2.91 -32.09
CA LYS A 302 35.17 2.96 -32.37
C LYS A 302 35.96 2.08 -31.41
N TYR A 303 35.71 2.20 -30.11
CA TYR A 303 36.50 1.47 -29.10
C TYR A 303 36.24 -0.03 -29.12
N SER A 304 35.00 -0.46 -29.33
CA SER A 304 34.68 -1.89 -29.46
C SER A 304 35.28 -2.49 -30.73
N LEU A 305 35.26 -1.74 -31.85
CA LEU A 305 35.89 -2.15 -33.09
C LEU A 305 37.42 -2.24 -32.97
N GLU A 306 38.06 -1.25 -32.34
CA GLU A 306 39.51 -1.28 -32.07
C GLU A 306 39.91 -2.49 -31.22
N GLN A 307 39.15 -2.79 -30.16
CA GLN A 307 39.38 -3.99 -29.34
C GLN A 307 39.19 -5.28 -30.14
N SER A 308 38.16 -5.35 -30.99
CA SER A 308 37.93 -6.52 -31.84
C SER A 308 39.05 -6.72 -32.87
N LEU A 309 39.59 -5.63 -33.43
CA LEU A 309 40.70 -5.67 -34.37
C LEU A 309 41.98 -6.14 -33.67
N LEU A 310 42.28 -5.59 -32.50
CA LEU A 310 43.43 -6.02 -31.70
C LEU A 310 43.34 -7.51 -31.31
N ALA A 311 42.14 -8.02 -31.02
CA ALA A 311 41.92 -9.44 -30.76
C ALA A 311 42.22 -10.30 -32.01
N ARG A 312 41.69 -9.92 -33.17
CA ARG A 312 41.95 -10.64 -34.44
C ARG A 312 43.43 -10.63 -34.83
N LEU A 313 44.10 -9.49 -34.68
CA LEU A 313 45.54 -9.35 -34.90
C LEU A 313 46.36 -10.27 -33.98
N ARG A 314 45.96 -10.41 -32.71
CA ARG A 314 46.60 -11.33 -31.76
C ARG A 314 46.37 -12.80 -32.12
N ASP A 315 45.16 -13.12 -32.59
CA ASP A 315 44.78 -14.47 -33.00
C ASP A 315 45.36 -14.84 -34.38
N GLY A 316 45.98 -13.90 -35.11
CA GLY A 316 46.51 -14.11 -36.45
C GLY A 316 45.44 -14.37 -37.51
N THR A 317 44.17 -14.08 -37.19
CA THR A 317 43.00 -14.33 -38.05
C THR A 317 42.58 -13.10 -38.85
N ASP A 318 43.49 -12.13 -39.00
CA ASP A 318 43.23 -10.97 -39.81
C ASP A 318 43.17 -11.37 -41.29
N ASP A 319 42.10 -10.94 -41.98
CA ASP A 319 41.85 -11.20 -43.40
C ASP A 319 43.08 -10.85 -44.26
N VAL A 320 43.81 -9.79 -43.90
CA VAL A 320 45.03 -9.34 -44.60
C VAL A 320 46.20 -10.32 -44.44
N SER A 321 46.38 -10.91 -43.25
CA SER A 321 47.38 -11.96 -43.01
C SER A 321 46.97 -13.29 -43.64
N MET A 322 45.68 -13.63 -43.61
CA MET A 322 45.16 -14.83 -44.30
C MET A 322 45.30 -14.72 -45.83
N GLU A 323 45.11 -13.53 -46.41
CA GLU A 323 45.35 -13.27 -47.84
C GLU A 323 46.84 -13.34 -48.22
N MET A 324 47.76 -13.03 -47.30
CA MET A 324 49.21 -13.15 -47.53
C MET A 324 49.73 -14.58 -47.39
N GLU A 325 49.10 -15.44 -46.58
CA GLU A 325 49.50 -16.85 -46.39
C GLU A 325 48.80 -17.85 -47.32
N ASN A 326 47.67 -17.49 -47.96
CA ASN A 326 46.93 -18.35 -48.91
C ASN A 326 46.80 -17.71 -50.32
N PRO A 327 47.55 -18.18 -51.34
CA PRO A 327 47.48 -17.64 -52.71
C PRO A 327 46.18 -17.98 -53.49
N GLU A 328 45.23 -18.71 -52.90
CA GLU A 328 43.99 -19.17 -53.56
C GLU A 328 42.69 -18.49 -53.07
N ALA A 329 42.77 -17.50 -52.17
CA ALA A 329 41.58 -16.76 -51.75
C ALA A 329 41.12 -15.76 -52.83
N PRO A 330 39.81 -15.61 -53.10
CA PRO A 330 39.31 -14.68 -54.11
C PRO A 330 39.55 -13.23 -53.68
N ILE A 331 40.40 -12.52 -54.42
CA ILE A 331 40.70 -11.10 -54.25
C ILE A 331 39.39 -10.31 -54.20
N ARG A 332 39.10 -9.64 -53.09
CA ARG A 332 37.97 -8.71 -52.99
C ARG A 332 38.24 -7.51 -53.89
N THR A 333 37.64 -7.51 -55.08
CA THR A 333 37.65 -6.35 -55.96
C THR A 333 37.09 -5.13 -55.23
N GLU A 334 37.82 -4.02 -55.27
CA GLU A 334 37.43 -2.75 -54.64
C GLU A 334 35.98 -2.39 -54.99
N SER A 335 35.19 -1.98 -53.98
CA SER A 335 33.81 -1.57 -54.19
C SER A 335 33.75 -0.31 -55.06
N LYS A 336 33.37 -0.50 -56.33
CA LYS A 336 33.12 0.59 -57.29
C LYS A 336 31.92 1.48 -56.95
N PHE A 337 31.30 1.32 -55.76
CA PHE A 337 30.14 2.09 -55.33
C PHE A 337 30.47 3.58 -55.20
N GLY A 338 31.59 3.92 -54.53
CA GLY A 338 32.06 5.30 -54.40
C GLY A 338 32.46 5.92 -55.76
N ASP A 339 33.12 5.13 -56.61
CA ASP A 339 33.53 5.55 -57.95
C ASP A 339 32.36 5.82 -58.90
N LYS A 340 31.26 5.06 -58.78
CA LYS A 340 30.07 5.26 -59.63
C LYS A 340 29.20 6.44 -59.17
N LEU A 341 29.08 6.68 -57.86
CA LEU A 341 28.19 7.72 -57.33
C LEU A 341 28.87 9.10 -57.23
N PHE A 342 30.09 9.15 -56.70
CA PHE A 342 30.80 10.41 -56.43
C PHE A 342 32.14 10.51 -57.16
N GLY A 343 32.63 9.42 -57.77
CA GLY A 343 33.92 9.40 -58.46
C GLY A 343 34.04 10.44 -59.57
N LYS A 344 32.95 10.76 -60.29
CA LYS A 344 32.97 11.83 -61.32
C LYS A 344 33.31 13.21 -60.74
N TYR A 345 32.93 13.48 -59.49
CA TYR A 345 33.08 14.78 -58.85
C TYR A 345 34.29 14.84 -57.91
N LEU A 346 34.58 13.77 -57.17
CA LEU A 346 35.65 13.72 -56.18
C LEU A 346 37.02 13.33 -56.78
N ASN A 347 37.06 12.49 -57.82
CA ASN A 347 38.33 12.05 -58.41
C ASN A 347 39.14 13.21 -59.05
N PRO A 348 38.52 14.20 -59.71
CA PRO A 348 39.24 15.38 -60.20
C PRO A 348 39.79 16.27 -59.07
N ILE A 349 39.03 16.41 -57.98
CA ILE A 349 39.42 17.21 -56.81
C ILE A 349 40.59 16.54 -56.09
N GLY A 350 40.51 15.23 -55.86
CA GLY A 350 41.60 14.45 -55.27
C GLY A 350 42.87 14.43 -56.15
N LYS A 351 42.73 14.47 -57.48
CA LYS A 351 43.88 14.66 -58.38
C LYS A 351 44.49 16.05 -58.26
N LYS A 352 43.69 17.11 -58.21
CA LYS A 352 44.15 18.49 -58.01
C LYS A 352 44.86 18.69 -56.67
N LEU A 353 44.33 18.11 -55.60
CA LEU A 353 44.96 18.20 -54.27
C LEU A 353 46.31 17.49 -54.24
N ARG A 354 46.41 16.29 -54.84
CA ARG A 354 47.67 15.53 -54.93
C ARG A 354 48.72 16.20 -55.83
N SER A 355 48.30 16.82 -56.92
CA SER A 355 49.20 17.59 -57.80
C SER A 355 49.62 18.94 -57.22
N ALA A 356 48.95 19.42 -56.16
CA ALA A 356 49.30 20.66 -55.47
C ALA A 356 50.23 20.43 -54.27
N THR A 357 50.45 19.18 -53.88
CA THR A 357 51.35 18.78 -52.78
C THR A 357 52.67 18.18 -53.26
N GLN A 358 52.81 17.96 -54.57
CA GLN A 358 54.09 17.75 -55.28
C GLN A 358 54.50 19.07 -55.92
#